data_AF-A0A1G6BJI2-F1
#
_entry.id   AF-A0A1G6BJI2-F1
#
_cell.length_a   1.000
_cell.length_b   1.000
_cell.length_c   1.000
_cell.angle_alpha   90.00
_cell.angle_beta   90.00
_cell.angle_gamma   90.00
#
_symmetry.space_group_name_H-M   'P 1'
#
loop_
_entity.id
_entity.type
_entity.pdbx_description
1 polymer ?
#
loop_
_entity_poly.entity_id
_entity_poly.type
_entity_poly.pdbx_seq_one_letter_code
_entity_poly.pdbx_strand_id
1 'polypeptide(L)'
;MTQKRPVGSGTGMRSRNTQSKAGRPRQGVAAKELQAARRKKRQREVMRNRIIFGAICALVLAIVIFLVVKLFGAIIGSGRASDVSTLTFDKSGKVVFEEVTDFDTDTYSKSELKSYTKDLIKEFNDSYGSKAVTLNKIRFRGKQAYIKTTYTDAKAYSAFTSYDTYFGNYEGAVSEGYDFEEVFSVVADSKKSEGKTIDTETTFADSNVAIVKENCTVVVPGEITHVSEPSTEIIDSSTVNIKQADENSDATDLVYIIYTAK
;
A
#
# COMPACT_ATOMS: atom_id res chain seq x y z
N MET A 1 12.50 -83.21 38.04
CA MET A 1 11.19 -83.59 37.46
C MET A 1 10.11 -83.03 38.39
N THR A 2 9.28 -82.04 38.02
CA THR A 2 8.05 -82.09 37.15
C THR A 2 6.99 -83.06 37.71
N GLN A 3 5.69 -82.75 37.91
CA GLN A 3 4.75 -81.61 37.67
C GLN A 3 3.74 -81.56 38.87
N LYS A 4 2.55 -80.91 38.98
CA LYS A 4 1.58 -80.12 38.14
C LYS A 4 0.62 -79.31 39.07
N ARG A 5 -0.26 -78.43 38.55
CA ARG A 5 -1.44 -77.83 39.25
C ARG A 5 -2.48 -77.27 38.25
N PRO A 6 -3.81 -77.40 38.48
CA PRO A 6 -4.78 -76.34 38.07
C PRO A 6 -6.15 -76.28 38.85
N VAL A 7 -6.93 -75.17 38.65
CA VAL A 7 -8.40 -74.91 38.92
C VAL A 7 -8.89 -75.04 40.40
N GLY A 8 -9.90 -74.34 40.97
CA GLY A 8 -10.93 -73.34 40.55
C GLY A 8 -12.37 -73.93 40.58
N SER A 9 -13.49 -73.26 40.87
CA SER A 9 -13.88 -71.89 41.32
C SER A 9 -15.09 -72.01 42.32
N GLY A 10 -16.06 -71.11 42.59
CA GLY A 10 -16.44 -69.74 42.15
C GLY A 10 -17.91 -69.39 42.57
N THR A 11 -18.25 -68.11 42.85
CA THR A 11 -19.60 -67.63 43.29
C THR A 11 -19.98 -66.29 42.62
N GLY A 12 -21.26 -65.95 42.46
CA GLY A 12 -21.67 -64.68 41.80
C GLY A 12 -23.09 -64.14 42.09
N MET A 13 -23.41 -62.98 41.52
CA MET A 13 -24.72 -62.28 41.59
C MET A 13 -25.17 -61.76 40.21
N ARG A 14 -26.47 -61.45 40.04
CA ARG A 14 -27.10 -61.17 38.74
C ARG A 14 -27.42 -59.69 38.46
N SER A 15 -26.88 -59.20 37.34
CA SER A 15 -27.44 -58.29 36.33
C SER A 15 -28.63 -57.35 36.66
N ARG A 16 -28.47 -56.06 36.32
CA ARG A 16 -29.46 -55.35 35.49
C ARG A 16 -28.79 -54.36 34.51
N ASN A 17 -29.42 -54.19 33.35
CA ASN A 17 -28.93 -53.57 32.12
C ASN A 17 -28.94 -52.02 32.11
N THR A 18 -27.93 -51.38 31.50
CA THR A 18 -28.10 -50.33 30.46
C THR A 18 -26.82 -50.12 29.66
N GLN A 19 -26.94 -49.62 28.43
CA GLN A 19 -25.87 -49.53 27.43
C GLN A 19 -25.55 -48.06 27.09
N SER A 20 -24.29 -47.63 27.21
CA SER A 20 -23.87 -46.28 26.81
C SER A 20 -22.52 -46.29 26.05
N LYS A 21 -22.37 -45.34 25.13
CA LYS A 21 -21.36 -45.37 24.03
C LYS A 21 -19.93 -45.18 24.52
N ALA A 22 -19.00 -45.98 23.98
CA ALA A 22 -17.56 -45.72 24.10
C ALA A 22 -17.16 -44.46 23.30
N GLY A 23 -16.39 -43.56 23.93
CA GLY A 23 -15.82 -42.37 23.30
C GLY A 23 -14.37 -42.57 22.83
N ARG A 24 -14.03 -42.05 21.64
CA ARG A 24 -12.66 -42.03 21.11
C ARG A 24 -11.83 -40.86 21.73
N PRO A 25 -10.49 -40.97 21.83
CA PRO A 25 -9.66 -40.04 22.61
C PRO A 25 -9.49 -38.64 22.01
N ARG A 26 -9.26 -37.64 22.87
CA ARG A 26 -9.16 -36.19 22.57
C ARG A 26 -7.84 -35.77 21.91
N GLN A 27 -7.48 -36.32 20.76
CA GLN A 27 -6.20 -36.00 20.10
C GLN A 27 -6.15 -34.61 19.40
N GLY A 28 -7.30 -34.00 19.12
CA GLY A 28 -7.39 -32.78 18.28
C GLY A 28 -7.33 -31.41 19.00
N VAL A 29 -7.24 -31.36 20.33
CA VAL A 29 -7.31 -30.09 21.10
C VAL A 29 -5.91 -29.50 21.34
N ALA A 30 -5.01 -30.25 21.97
CA ALA A 30 -3.65 -29.79 22.31
C ALA A 30 -2.85 -29.30 21.07
N ALA A 31 -3.08 -29.91 19.89
CA ALA A 31 -2.48 -29.47 18.64
C ALA A 31 -2.94 -28.06 18.22
N LYS A 32 -4.23 -27.73 18.43
CA LYS A 32 -4.79 -26.41 18.12
C LYS A 32 -4.29 -25.34 19.10
N GLU A 33 -4.20 -25.67 20.39
CA GLU A 33 -3.68 -24.76 21.42
C GLU A 33 -2.20 -24.43 21.19
N LEU A 34 -1.37 -25.45 20.86
CA LEU A 34 0.03 -25.25 20.50
C LEU A 34 0.19 -24.39 19.22
N GLN A 35 -0.70 -24.55 18.24
CA GLN A 35 -0.73 -23.69 17.04
C GLN A 35 -1.15 -22.25 17.38
N ALA A 36 -2.16 -22.06 18.24
CA ALA A 36 -2.61 -20.74 18.67
C ALA A 36 -1.51 -19.98 19.45
N ALA A 37 -0.82 -20.65 20.38
CA ALA A 37 0.34 -20.09 21.08
C ALA A 37 1.47 -19.69 20.11
N ARG A 38 1.77 -20.55 19.12
CA ARG A 38 2.77 -20.27 18.06
C ARG A 38 2.34 -19.19 17.06
N ARG A 39 1.05 -18.85 16.95
CA ARG A 39 0.56 -17.67 16.21
C ARG A 39 0.75 -16.41 17.05
N LYS A 40 0.29 -16.41 18.31
CA LYS A 40 0.38 -15.26 19.22
C LYS A 40 1.82 -14.83 19.55
N LYS A 41 2.78 -15.78 19.58
CA LYS A 41 4.22 -15.45 19.68
C LYS A 41 4.74 -14.75 18.43
N ARG A 42 4.50 -15.32 17.24
CA ARG A 42 4.95 -14.74 15.96
C ARG A 42 4.33 -13.37 15.67
N GLN A 43 3.06 -13.15 16.02
CA GLN A 43 2.44 -11.83 15.92
C GLN A 43 3.15 -10.77 16.78
N ARG A 44 3.65 -11.12 17.98
CA ARG A 44 4.45 -10.19 18.81
C ARG A 44 5.84 -9.93 18.24
N GLU A 45 6.46 -10.93 17.62
CA GLU A 45 7.77 -10.78 16.98
C GLU A 45 7.67 -9.93 15.69
N VAL A 46 6.66 -10.17 14.85
CA VAL A 46 6.34 -9.34 13.67
C VAL A 46 5.95 -7.92 14.08
N MET A 47 5.13 -7.75 15.13
CA MET A 47 4.74 -6.42 15.62
C MET A 47 5.94 -5.64 16.18
N ARG A 48 6.85 -6.29 16.92
CA ARG A 48 8.10 -5.66 17.39
C ARG A 48 8.99 -5.25 16.21
N ASN A 49 9.16 -6.11 15.21
CA ASN A 49 9.96 -5.78 14.05
C ASN A 49 9.31 -4.67 13.19
N ARG A 50 7.96 -4.62 13.09
CA ARG A 50 7.23 -3.50 12.47
C ARG A 50 7.39 -2.18 13.25
N ILE A 51 7.40 -2.22 14.58
CA ILE A 51 7.65 -1.03 15.41
C ILE A 51 9.09 -0.52 15.23
N ILE A 52 10.08 -1.42 15.15
CA ILE A 52 11.47 -1.05 14.86
C ILE A 52 11.61 -0.51 13.43
N PHE A 53 10.94 -1.11 12.45
CA PHE A 53 10.89 -0.63 11.06
C PHE A 53 10.30 0.78 11.00
N GLY A 54 9.11 1.01 11.58
CA GLY A 54 8.48 2.33 11.64
C GLY A 54 9.31 3.39 12.37
N ALA A 55 9.94 3.04 13.50
CA ALA A 55 10.80 3.97 14.24
C ALA A 55 12.08 4.34 13.48
N ILE A 56 12.65 3.43 12.69
CA ILE A 56 13.82 3.72 11.84
C ILE A 56 13.38 4.53 10.62
N CYS A 57 12.27 4.18 9.96
CA CYS A 57 11.73 4.96 8.83
C CYS A 57 11.39 6.40 9.24
N ALA A 58 10.73 6.62 10.38
CA ALA A 58 10.41 7.96 10.87
C ALA A 58 11.67 8.78 11.21
N LEU A 59 12.71 8.14 11.77
CA LEU A 59 13.97 8.82 12.09
C LEU A 59 14.80 9.13 10.83
N VAL A 60 14.67 8.33 9.77
CA VAL A 60 15.23 8.63 8.44
C VAL A 60 14.45 9.75 7.74
N LEU A 61 13.11 9.70 7.74
CA LEU A 61 12.24 10.73 7.16
C LEU A 61 12.51 12.11 7.78
N ALA A 62 12.52 12.22 9.10
CA ALA A 62 12.81 13.47 9.81
C ALA A 62 14.19 14.08 9.45
N ILE A 63 15.16 13.27 9.02
CA ILE A 63 16.49 13.74 8.57
C ILE A 63 16.46 14.13 7.08
N VAL A 64 15.73 13.41 6.24
CA VAL A 64 15.57 13.73 4.81
C VAL A 64 14.73 15.01 4.62
N ILE A 65 13.63 15.14 5.35
CA ILE A 65 12.72 16.30 5.29
C ILE A 65 13.47 17.60 5.62
N PHE A 66 14.37 17.58 6.61
CA PHE A 66 15.22 18.73 6.96
C PHE A 66 16.17 19.19 5.84
N LEU A 67 16.40 18.36 4.81
CA LEU A 67 17.33 18.63 3.70
C LEU A 67 16.62 18.93 2.36
N VAL A 68 15.42 18.36 2.12
CA VAL A 68 14.70 18.45 0.83
C VAL A 68 14.11 19.83 0.55
N VAL A 69 13.93 20.69 1.57
CA VAL A 69 13.33 22.05 1.50
C VAL A 69 13.99 23.03 0.49
N LYS A 70 15.11 22.66 -0.16
CA LYS A 70 16.03 23.65 -0.76
C LYS A 70 16.18 23.77 -2.27
N LEU A 71 15.78 22.83 -3.16
CA LEU A 71 16.11 23.05 -4.59
C LEU A 71 15.25 22.36 -5.70
N PHE A 72 14.75 23.20 -6.61
CA PHE A 72 14.27 23.00 -8.00
C PHE A 72 13.34 21.83 -8.38
N GLY A 73 12.17 22.19 -8.91
CA GLY A 73 11.40 21.37 -9.86
C GLY A 73 11.67 21.73 -11.34
N ALA A 74 10.79 21.23 -12.21
CA ALA A 74 10.74 21.36 -13.68
C ALA A 74 11.74 20.50 -14.51
N ILE A 75 11.22 19.43 -15.13
CA ILE A 75 11.15 19.17 -16.59
C ILE A 75 10.75 17.70 -16.81
N ILE A 76 9.60 17.46 -17.43
CA ILE A 76 9.16 16.11 -17.86
C ILE A 76 9.36 15.95 -19.37
N GLY A 77 9.77 14.75 -19.80
CA GLY A 77 9.73 14.32 -21.21
C GLY A 77 11.09 14.14 -21.89
N SER A 78 11.63 12.90 -21.87
CA SER A 78 12.57 12.31 -22.87
C SER A 78 13.37 11.08 -22.35
N GLY A 79 12.76 10.16 -21.60
CA GLY A 79 13.40 8.89 -21.21
C GLY A 79 14.58 8.98 -20.23
N ARG A 80 14.94 10.20 -19.82
CA ARG A 80 15.66 10.50 -18.57
C ARG A 80 14.81 9.96 -17.42
N ALA A 81 15.45 9.43 -16.38
CA ALA A 81 14.75 9.21 -15.12
C ALA A 81 14.35 10.58 -14.57
N SER A 82 13.11 10.69 -14.07
CA SER A 82 12.65 11.87 -13.33
C SER A 82 13.62 12.20 -12.19
N ASP A 83 13.68 13.47 -11.82
CA ASP A 83 14.45 13.95 -10.69
C ASP A 83 13.53 14.27 -9.47
N VAL A 84 12.22 14.00 -9.60
CA VAL A 84 11.20 14.00 -8.52
C VAL A 84 10.32 12.75 -8.60
N SER A 85 9.78 12.28 -7.46
CA SER A 85 8.87 11.12 -7.43
C SER A 85 7.57 11.39 -8.19
N THR A 86 7.23 10.53 -9.16
CA THR A 86 6.10 10.74 -10.08
C THR A 86 5.20 9.51 -10.21
N LEU A 87 3.90 9.71 -9.99
CA LEU A 87 2.83 8.72 -10.15
C LEU A 87 2.04 9.00 -11.44
N THR A 88 2.14 8.12 -12.43
CA THR A 88 1.46 8.25 -13.73
C THR A 88 0.36 7.20 -13.87
N PHE A 89 -0.86 7.66 -14.17
CA PHE A 89 -1.98 6.81 -14.55
C PHE A 89 -2.13 6.75 -16.08
N ASP A 90 -2.37 5.57 -16.66
CA ASP A 90 -2.61 5.41 -18.11
C ASP A 90 -4.09 5.18 -18.48
N LYS A 91 -4.44 5.40 -19.76
CA LYS A 91 -5.82 5.24 -20.29
C LYS A 91 -6.38 3.80 -20.18
N SER A 92 -5.60 2.85 -19.71
CA SER A 92 -5.98 1.45 -19.50
C SER A 92 -5.88 1.02 -18.03
N GLY A 93 -5.92 2.00 -17.11
CA GLY A 93 -5.97 1.79 -15.67
C GLY A 93 -4.63 1.44 -15.00
N LYS A 94 -3.55 1.21 -15.76
CA LYS A 94 -2.25 0.88 -15.17
C LYS A 94 -1.64 2.10 -14.51
N VAL A 95 -0.93 1.84 -13.41
CA VAL A 95 -0.21 2.84 -12.65
C VAL A 95 1.29 2.60 -12.79
N VAL A 96 2.05 3.68 -12.96
CA VAL A 96 3.50 3.65 -13.07
C VAL A 96 4.07 4.64 -12.09
N PHE A 97 4.90 4.16 -11.17
CA PHE A 97 5.59 5.01 -10.21
C PHE A 97 7.07 5.11 -10.59
N GLU A 98 7.58 6.34 -10.69
CA GLU A 98 8.99 6.67 -10.84
C GLU A 98 9.44 7.35 -9.54
N GLU A 99 9.81 6.54 -8.55
CA GLU A 99 10.30 6.96 -7.25
C GLU A 99 11.72 7.53 -7.35
N VAL A 100 11.94 8.69 -6.73
CA VAL A 100 13.26 9.27 -6.48
C VAL A 100 13.42 9.42 -4.97
N THR A 101 14.43 8.75 -4.42
CA THR A 101 14.70 8.75 -2.98
C THR A 101 16.18 8.94 -2.71
N ASP A 102 16.51 9.62 -1.61
CA ASP A 102 17.90 9.75 -1.17
C ASP A 102 18.43 8.37 -0.73
N PHE A 103 19.64 8.07 -1.18
CA PHE A 103 20.30 6.79 -0.97
C PHE A 103 21.78 7.03 -0.69
N ASP A 104 22.11 7.12 0.60
CA ASP A 104 23.49 7.22 1.03
C ASP A 104 24.22 5.88 0.84
N THR A 105 25.19 5.89 -0.07
CA THR A 105 25.94 4.69 -0.47
C THR A 105 27.02 4.28 0.53
N ASP A 106 27.31 5.18 1.48
CA ASP A 106 28.31 5.00 2.52
C ASP A 106 27.66 4.26 3.72
N THR A 107 26.34 4.42 3.89
CA THR A 107 25.50 3.69 4.85
C THR A 107 24.86 2.42 4.27
N TYR A 108 24.45 2.40 2.98
CA TYR A 108 23.63 1.32 2.40
C TYR A 108 24.18 0.70 1.11
N SER A 109 24.10 -0.63 0.99
CA SER A 109 24.59 -1.34 -0.19
C SER A 109 23.61 -1.29 -1.38
N LYS A 110 24.15 -0.90 -2.54
CA LYS A 110 23.45 -0.90 -3.84
C LYS A 110 22.98 -2.29 -4.29
N SER A 111 23.56 -3.38 -3.79
CA SER A 111 23.10 -4.74 -4.07
C SER A 111 21.99 -5.18 -3.12
N GLU A 112 22.04 -4.75 -1.85
CA GLU A 112 21.03 -5.10 -0.84
C GLU A 112 19.69 -4.45 -1.16
N LEU A 113 19.66 -3.16 -1.50
CA LEU A 113 18.43 -2.50 -1.99
C LEU A 113 17.86 -3.25 -3.21
N LYS A 114 18.72 -3.60 -4.17
CA LYS A 114 18.30 -4.32 -5.39
C LYS A 114 17.75 -5.72 -5.15
N SER A 115 18.18 -6.41 -4.09
CA SER A 115 17.58 -7.69 -3.68
C SER A 115 16.28 -7.43 -2.93
N TYR A 116 16.32 -6.58 -1.90
CA TYR A 116 15.15 -6.21 -1.08
C TYR A 116 13.94 -5.76 -1.91
N THR A 117 14.10 -4.85 -2.87
CA THR A 117 13.00 -4.41 -3.74
C THR A 117 12.43 -5.55 -4.59
N LYS A 118 13.27 -6.49 -5.05
CA LYS A 118 12.80 -7.66 -5.82
C LYS A 118 12.07 -8.66 -4.95
N ASP A 119 12.61 -8.95 -3.77
CA ASP A 119 12.07 -9.93 -2.85
C ASP A 119 10.74 -9.43 -2.27
N LEU A 120 10.64 -8.14 -1.92
CA LEU A 120 9.38 -7.48 -1.52
C LEU A 120 8.31 -7.55 -2.64
N ILE A 121 8.68 -7.21 -3.88
CA ILE A 121 7.75 -7.31 -5.04
C ILE A 121 7.37 -8.77 -5.31
N LYS A 122 8.25 -9.73 -5.09
CA LYS A 122 7.94 -11.15 -5.22
C LYS A 122 6.96 -11.62 -4.13
N GLU A 123 7.26 -11.34 -2.86
CA GLU A 123 6.38 -11.69 -1.73
C GLU A 123 5.00 -11.03 -1.84
N PHE A 124 4.93 -9.80 -2.35
CA PHE A 124 3.66 -9.15 -2.64
C PHE A 124 2.88 -9.90 -3.72
N ASN A 125 3.46 -10.13 -4.91
CA ASN A 125 2.77 -10.85 -5.98
C ASN A 125 2.32 -12.26 -5.57
N ASP A 126 3.17 -13.00 -4.84
CA ASP A 126 2.87 -14.34 -4.33
C ASP A 126 1.68 -14.34 -3.33
N SER A 127 1.48 -13.24 -2.58
CA SER A 127 0.40 -13.11 -1.60
C SER A 127 -0.87 -12.42 -2.15
N TYR A 128 -0.74 -11.55 -3.14
CA TYR A 128 -1.84 -10.91 -3.87
C TYR A 128 -2.51 -11.86 -4.87
N GLY A 129 -1.84 -12.96 -5.24
CA GLY A 129 -2.38 -14.02 -6.10
C GLY A 129 -2.33 -13.73 -7.60
N SER A 130 -1.70 -12.63 -8.01
CA SER A 130 -1.47 -12.26 -9.41
C SER A 130 -0.16 -11.48 -9.55
N LYS A 131 0.33 -11.30 -10.79
CA LYS A 131 1.51 -10.47 -11.06
C LYS A 131 1.15 -8.97 -11.13
N ALA A 132 0.62 -8.47 -10.02
CA ALA A 132 0.13 -7.12 -9.83
C ALA A 132 1.23 -6.04 -9.91
N VAL A 133 2.47 -6.35 -9.50
CA VAL A 133 3.59 -5.39 -9.46
C VAL A 133 4.79 -5.90 -10.26
N THR A 134 5.37 -5.04 -11.10
CA THR A 134 6.59 -5.33 -11.88
C THR A 134 7.64 -4.25 -11.68
N LEU A 135 8.84 -4.66 -11.24
CA LEU A 135 10.02 -3.80 -11.21
C LEU A 135 10.58 -3.61 -12.62
N ASN A 136 10.50 -2.39 -13.16
CA ASN A 136 11.04 -2.07 -14.49
C ASN A 136 12.51 -1.67 -14.45
N LYS A 137 12.95 -0.95 -13.40
CA LYS A 137 14.27 -0.31 -13.37
C LYS A 137 14.69 0.04 -11.94
N ILE A 138 15.99 -0.13 -11.63
CA ILE A 138 16.66 0.54 -10.50
C ILE A 138 17.93 1.20 -11.04
N ARG A 139 18.14 2.48 -10.73
CA ARG A 139 19.36 3.25 -11.02
C ARG A 139 19.84 3.94 -9.75
N PHE A 140 21.13 4.28 -9.73
CA PHE A 140 21.72 5.11 -8.68
C PHE A 140 22.42 6.31 -9.33
N ARG A 141 22.27 7.50 -8.76
CA ARG A 141 22.82 8.78 -9.25
C ARG A 141 23.35 9.54 -8.03
N GLY A 142 24.66 9.71 -7.89
CA GLY A 142 25.23 10.37 -6.70
C GLY A 142 24.75 9.70 -5.40
N LYS A 143 24.11 10.50 -4.53
CA LYS A 143 23.45 10.08 -3.28
C LYS A 143 21.94 9.79 -3.43
N GLN A 144 21.47 9.40 -4.62
CA GLN A 144 20.05 9.07 -4.87
C GLN A 144 19.88 7.70 -5.53
N ALA A 145 18.79 7.03 -5.18
CA ALA A 145 18.23 5.90 -5.89
C ALA A 145 17.00 6.34 -6.69
N TYR A 146 16.86 5.76 -7.88
CA TYR A 146 15.67 5.89 -8.71
C TYR A 146 15.12 4.49 -8.96
N ILE A 147 13.82 4.31 -8.70
CA ILE A 147 13.11 3.05 -8.84
C ILE A 147 11.91 3.29 -9.76
N LYS A 148 11.73 2.44 -10.78
CA LYS A 148 10.52 2.45 -11.62
C LYS A 148 9.79 1.13 -11.48
N THR A 149 8.53 1.22 -11.05
CA THR A 149 7.59 0.12 -10.89
C THR A 149 6.34 0.35 -11.74
N THR A 150 5.72 -0.74 -12.19
CA THR A 150 4.42 -0.76 -12.87
C THR A 150 3.47 -1.64 -12.08
N TYR A 151 2.26 -1.15 -11.86
CA TYR A 151 1.18 -1.80 -11.13
C TYR A 151 0.02 -2.04 -12.11
N THR A 152 -0.74 -3.12 -11.94
CA THR A 152 -1.88 -3.42 -12.83
C THR A 152 -2.97 -2.36 -12.78
N ASP A 153 -3.14 -1.73 -11.62
CA ASP A 153 -4.25 -0.84 -11.27
C ASP A 153 -3.93 -0.05 -9.98
N ALA A 154 -4.74 0.96 -9.66
CA ALA A 154 -4.59 1.78 -8.45
C ALA A 154 -4.73 0.97 -7.15
N LYS A 155 -5.53 -0.10 -7.16
CA LYS A 155 -5.73 -0.98 -6.00
C LYS A 155 -4.49 -1.84 -5.72
N ALA A 156 -3.79 -2.29 -6.76
CA ALA A 156 -2.49 -2.92 -6.68
C ALA A 156 -1.39 -1.95 -6.20
N TYR A 157 -1.49 -0.66 -6.55
CA TYR A 157 -0.61 0.38 -5.99
C TYR A 157 -0.85 0.55 -4.49
N SER A 158 -2.09 0.89 -4.10
CA SER A 158 -2.48 1.12 -2.71
C SER A 158 -2.19 -0.10 -1.81
N ALA A 159 -2.48 -1.31 -2.27
CA ALA A 159 -2.18 -2.53 -1.52
C ALA A 159 -0.67 -2.79 -1.34
N PHE A 160 0.19 -2.29 -2.23
CA PHE A 160 1.64 -2.43 -2.14
C PHE A 160 2.29 -1.33 -1.27
N THR A 161 1.89 -0.07 -1.46
CA THR A 161 2.47 1.08 -0.74
C THR A 161 1.83 1.35 0.61
N SER A 162 0.57 0.92 0.80
CA SER A 162 -0.33 1.34 1.89
C SER A 162 -0.74 2.83 1.86
N TYR A 163 -0.44 3.56 0.78
CA TYR A 163 -1.06 4.86 0.52
C TYR A 163 -2.46 4.67 -0.06
N ASP A 164 -3.37 5.58 0.25
CA ASP A 164 -4.72 5.54 -0.31
C ASP A 164 -4.69 6.00 -1.77
N THR A 165 -5.32 5.26 -2.68
CA THR A 165 -5.23 5.56 -4.12
C THR A 165 -6.42 4.98 -4.91
N TYR A 166 -7.16 5.86 -5.58
CA TYR A 166 -8.24 5.53 -6.50
C TYR A 166 -7.93 6.01 -7.92
N PHE A 167 -8.45 5.29 -8.93
CA PHE A 167 -8.43 5.72 -10.31
C PHE A 167 -9.64 5.16 -11.08
N GLY A 168 -10.53 6.03 -11.56
CA GLY A 168 -11.78 5.64 -12.21
C GLY A 168 -12.68 6.83 -12.54
N ASN A 169 -13.98 6.67 -12.38
CA ASN A 169 -14.98 7.75 -12.54
C ASN A 169 -15.53 8.23 -11.18
N TYR A 170 -16.20 9.38 -11.19
CA TYR A 170 -16.79 9.97 -9.98
C TYR A 170 -17.78 9.03 -9.27
N GLU A 171 -18.74 8.44 -9.99
CA GLU A 171 -19.71 7.48 -9.43
C GLU A 171 -19.02 6.29 -8.74
N GLY A 172 -17.91 5.80 -9.32
CA GLY A 172 -17.12 4.69 -8.78
C GLY A 172 -16.38 5.08 -7.50
N ALA A 173 -15.87 6.31 -7.40
CA ALA A 173 -15.25 6.82 -6.17
C ALA A 173 -16.30 6.95 -5.05
N VAL A 174 -17.45 7.56 -5.32
CA VAL A 174 -18.56 7.63 -4.35
C VAL A 174 -19.02 6.23 -3.93
N SER A 175 -19.05 5.27 -4.86
CA SER A 175 -19.39 3.86 -4.58
C SER A 175 -18.36 3.11 -3.74
N GLU A 176 -17.09 3.49 -3.77
CA GLU A 176 -16.04 2.97 -2.87
C GLU A 176 -16.01 3.70 -1.50
N GLY A 177 -16.79 4.78 -1.35
CA GLY A 177 -16.97 5.51 -0.09
C GLY A 177 -16.09 6.75 0.06
N TYR A 178 -15.55 7.28 -1.03
CA TYR A 178 -14.84 8.56 -1.02
C TYR A 178 -15.83 9.74 -0.91
N ASP A 179 -15.53 10.68 -0.02
CA ASP A 179 -16.34 11.86 0.27
C ASP A 179 -15.82 13.08 -0.50
N PHE A 180 -16.72 13.83 -1.11
CA PHE A 180 -16.43 15.01 -1.93
C PHE A 180 -16.97 16.32 -1.32
N GLU A 181 -17.28 16.36 0.00
CA GLU A 181 -17.53 17.58 0.78
C GLU A 181 -16.26 18.47 0.98
N GLU A 182 -15.42 18.57 -0.05
CA GLU A 182 -14.13 19.25 -0.05
C GLU A 182 -14.17 20.63 -0.73
N VAL A 183 -13.10 21.41 -0.52
CA VAL A 183 -12.90 22.70 -1.22
C VAL A 183 -12.15 22.44 -2.54
N PHE A 184 -12.79 22.76 -3.67
CA PHE A 184 -12.24 22.56 -5.02
C PHE A 184 -11.88 23.87 -5.71
N SER A 185 -10.73 23.89 -6.38
CA SER A 185 -10.34 24.95 -7.31
C SER A 185 -10.52 24.49 -8.75
N VAL A 186 -11.07 25.37 -9.59
CA VAL A 186 -11.23 25.15 -11.03
C VAL A 186 -9.87 25.34 -11.70
N VAL A 187 -9.50 24.43 -12.61
CA VAL A 187 -8.26 24.49 -13.38
C VAL A 187 -8.57 24.91 -14.82
N ALA A 188 -7.90 25.96 -15.28
CA ALA A 188 -7.98 26.48 -16.65
C ALA A 188 -6.64 27.13 -17.03
N ASP A 189 -6.22 27.04 -18.29
CA ASP A 189 -4.93 27.55 -18.79
C ASP A 189 -3.71 27.16 -17.92
N SER A 190 -3.73 25.93 -17.38
CA SER A 190 -2.75 25.40 -16.41
C SER A 190 -2.59 26.21 -15.11
N LYS A 191 -3.66 26.88 -14.66
CA LYS A 191 -3.74 27.62 -13.39
C LYS A 191 -4.98 27.18 -12.62
N LYS A 192 -4.90 27.17 -11.29
CA LYS A 192 -6.07 26.94 -10.42
C LYS A 192 -6.68 28.27 -9.96
N SER A 193 -8.00 28.30 -9.76
CA SER A 193 -8.74 29.42 -9.18
C SER A 193 -8.49 29.55 -7.68
N GLU A 194 -9.18 30.50 -7.03
CA GLU A 194 -9.48 30.38 -5.60
C GLU A 194 -10.41 29.17 -5.36
N GLY A 195 -10.22 28.48 -4.24
CA GLY A 195 -10.98 27.28 -3.89
C GLY A 195 -12.37 27.60 -3.35
N LYS A 196 -13.35 26.74 -3.66
CA LYS A 196 -14.74 26.88 -3.25
C LYS A 196 -15.40 25.50 -3.04
N THR A 197 -16.37 25.43 -2.16
CA THR A 197 -17.35 24.32 -2.16
C THR A 197 -18.19 24.39 -3.43
N ILE A 198 -18.50 23.25 -4.05
CA ILE A 198 -19.34 23.15 -5.24
C ILE A 198 -20.34 21.99 -5.11
N ASP A 199 -21.37 21.98 -5.95
CA ASP A 199 -22.20 20.79 -6.18
C ASP A 199 -21.38 19.76 -6.97
N THR A 200 -20.81 18.77 -6.26
CA THR A 200 -19.94 17.76 -6.88
C THR A 200 -20.73 16.69 -7.61
N GLU A 201 -21.98 16.39 -7.22
CA GLU A 201 -22.87 15.47 -7.94
C GLU A 201 -23.11 15.98 -9.37
N THR A 202 -23.56 17.24 -9.51
CA THR A 202 -23.82 17.85 -10.81
C THR A 202 -22.52 18.17 -11.58
N THR A 203 -21.45 18.60 -10.91
CA THR A 203 -20.23 19.04 -11.59
C THR A 203 -19.35 17.86 -12.05
N PHE A 204 -19.33 16.74 -11.32
CA PHE A 204 -18.37 15.65 -11.56
C PHE A 204 -19.00 14.37 -12.13
N ALA A 205 -20.32 14.26 -12.32
CA ALA A 205 -21.00 13.07 -12.85
C ALA A 205 -20.25 12.33 -13.99
N ASP A 206 -19.97 13.03 -15.10
CA ASP A 206 -19.27 12.49 -16.28
C ASP A 206 -17.72 12.56 -16.18
N SER A 207 -17.18 12.96 -15.04
CA SER A 207 -15.73 13.16 -14.85
C SER A 207 -14.99 11.90 -14.42
N ASN A 208 -13.72 11.85 -14.81
CA ASN A 208 -12.77 10.87 -14.31
C ASN A 208 -12.09 11.44 -13.05
N VAL A 209 -11.71 10.56 -12.13
CA VAL A 209 -11.12 10.93 -10.85
C VAL A 209 -9.88 10.08 -10.59
N ALA A 210 -8.76 10.75 -10.27
CA ALA A 210 -7.68 10.15 -9.52
C ALA A 210 -7.72 10.69 -8.09
N ILE A 211 -7.60 9.81 -7.09
CA ILE A 211 -7.48 10.20 -5.67
C ILE A 211 -6.16 9.63 -5.18
N VAL A 212 -5.34 10.45 -4.51
CA VAL A 212 -3.98 10.07 -4.12
C VAL A 212 -3.67 10.63 -2.73
N LYS A 213 -3.20 9.76 -1.82
CA LYS A 213 -2.74 10.12 -0.47
C LYS A 213 -1.23 9.99 -0.32
N GLU A 214 -0.48 10.71 -1.15
CA GLU A 214 0.98 10.69 -1.20
C GLU A 214 1.54 12.01 -1.74
N ASN A 215 2.60 12.53 -1.10
CA ASN A 215 3.30 13.75 -1.53
C ASN A 215 4.17 13.47 -2.76
N CYS A 216 3.57 13.46 -3.96
CA CYS A 216 4.26 13.20 -5.22
C CYS A 216 3.71 14.04 -6.38
N THR A 217 4.42 14.08 -7.50
CA THR A 217 3.87 14.61 -8.76
C THR A 217 2.95 13.56 -9.39
N VAL A 218 1.71 13.92 -9.70
CA VAL A 218 0.71 13.04 -10.32
C VAL A 218 0.43 13.47 -11.75
N VAL A 219 0.40 12.49 -12.67
CA VAL A 219 0.07 12.66 -14.09
C VAL A 219 -1.18 11.84 -14.42
N VAL A 220 -2.22 12.51 -14.92
CA VAL A 220 -3.50 11.89 -15.36
C VAL A 220 -3.62 11.86 -16.88
N PRO A 221 -4.30 10.88 -17.49
CA PRO A 221 -4.30 10.68 -18.93
C PRO A 221 -5.34 11.54 -19.68
N GLY A 222 -5.47 12.83 -19.31
CA GLY A 222 -6.55 13.71 -19.74
C GLY A 222 -6.28 15.20 -19.53
N GLU A 223 -7.33 15.98 -19.27
CA GLU A 223 -7.27 17.39 -18.89
C GLU A 223 -7.84 17.62 -17.50
N ILE A 224 -7.02 18.10 -16.56
CA ILE A 224 -7.43 18.42 -15.20
C ILE A 224 -8.39 19.62 -15.25
N THR A 225 -9.60 19.43 -14.73
CA THR A 225 -10.64 20.48 -14.64
C THR A 225 -10.77 21.03 -13.23
N HIS A 226 -10.53 20.21 -12.19
CA HIS A 226 -10.57 20.61 -10.79
C HIS A 226 -9.55 19.83 -9.95
N VAL A 227 -9.09 20.46 -8.87
CA VAL A 227 -8.29 19.82 -7.81
C VAL A 227 -8.80 20.24 -6.44
N SER A 228 -8.64 19.38 -5.42
CA SER A 228 -8.89 19.80 -4.04
C SER A 228 -7.78 20.72 -3.51
N GLU A 229 -8.15 21.61 -2.58
CA GLU A 229 -7.26 22.44 -1.78
C GLU A 229 -6.87 21.74 -0.46
N PRO A 230 -5.83 22.19 0.26
CA PRO A 230 -4.84 23.19 -0.13
C PRO A 230 -3.63 22.59 -0.88
N SER A 231 -3.43 21.29 -0.75
CA SER A 231 -2.15 20.60 -0.93
C SER A 231 -1.79 20.27 -2.39
N THR A 232 -2.12 21.18 -3.32
CA THR A 232 -2.01 20.99 -4.77
C THR A 232 -1.38 22.18 -5.51
N GLU A 233 -0.51 21.88 -6.47
CA GLU A 233 0.14 22.87 -7.35
C GLU A 233 0.09 22.39 -8.81
N ILE A 234 -0.57 23.14 -9.69
CA ILE A 234 -0.70 22.76 -11.11
C ILE A 234 0.64 22.99 -11.82
N ILE A 235 1.12 21.96 -12.53
CA ILE A 235 2.32 22.04 -13.38
C ILE A 235 1.91 22.26 -14.85
N ASP A 236 0.94 21.49 -15.34
CA ASP A 236 0.38 21.61 -16.69
C ASP A 236 -1.05 21.02 -16.75
N SER A 237 -1.69 21.06 -17.93
CA SER A 237 -3.05 20.55 -18.17
C SER A 237 -3.33 19.10 -17.73
N SER A 238 -2.29 18.29 -17.48
CA SER A 238 -2.33 16.87 -17.16
C SER A 238 -1.52 16.50 -15.91
N THR A 239 -0.83 17.48 -15.29
CA THR A 239 0.13 17.24 -14.21
C THR A 239 -0.10 18.17 -13.03
N VAL A 240 -0.21 17.59 -11.83
CA VAL A 240 -0.31 18.30 -10.54
C VAL A 240 0.76 17.79 -9.58
N ASN A 241 1.30 18.66 -8.74
CA ASN A 241 2.20 18.32 -7.66
C ASN A 241 1.44 18.31 -6.33
N ILE A 242 1.47 17.19 -5.61
CA ILE A 242 0.89 17.07 -4.27
C ILE A 242 1.97 17.42 -3.25
N LYS A 243 1.69 18.41 -2.40
CA LYS A 243 2.60 18.85 -1.34
C LYS A 243 1.81 19.44 -0.17
N GLN A 244 2.22 19.12 1.05
CA GLN A 244 1.62 19.66 2.27
C GLN A 244 1.73 21.19 2.34
N ALA A 245 0.66 21.83 2.81
CA ALA A 245 0.54 23.28 2.88
C ALA A 245 1.24 23.91 4.11
N ASP A 246 1.57 23.10 5.14
CA ASP A 246 2.25 23.51 6.38
C ASP A 246 3.75 23.13 6.42
N GLU A 247 4.32 22.73 5.28
CA GLU A 247 5.67 22.16 5.11
C GLU A 247 5.94 20.80 5.81
N ASN A 248 4.95 20.22 6.50
CA ASN A 248 5.08 18.95 7.23
C ASN A 248 4.97 17.74 6.29
N SER A 249 6.01 17.47 5.50
CA SER A 249 6.01 16.41 4.48
C SER A 249 5.92 14.95 4.98
N ASP A 250 5.93 14.72 6.30
CA ASP A 250 5.53 13.44 6.93
C ASP A 250 3.99 13.23 6.91
N ALA A 251 3.20 14.31 6.80
CA ALA A 251 1.76 14.24 6.64
C ALA A 251 1.36 14.03 5.17
N THR A 252 0.26 13.32 4.92
CA THR A 252 -0.30 13.07 3.58
C THR A 252 -1.80 13.36 3.59
N ASP A 253 -2.22 14.32 2.77
CA ASP A 253 -3.62 14.64 2.55
C ASP A 253 -4.21 13.75 1.46
N LEU A 254 -5.52 13.51 1.51
CA LEU A 254 -6.23 12.81 0.46
C LEU A 254 -6.60 13.81 -0.64
N VAL A 255 -5.82 13.83 -1.72
CA VAL A 255 -6.03 14.80 -2.82
C VAL A 255 -6.90 14.22 -3.91
N TYR A 256 -7.89 15.00 -4.34
CA TYR A 256 -8.80 14.70 -5.44
C TYR A 256 -8.36 15.44 -6.71
N ILE A 257 -8.25 14.71 -7.82
CA ILE A 257 -7.83 15.24 -9.13
C ILE A 257 -8.90 14.85 -10.15
N ILE A 258 -9.68 15.84 -10.60
CA ILE A 258 -10.83 15.66 -11.48
C ILE A 258 -10.42 16.01 -12.91
N TYR A 259 -10.67 15.11 -13.86
CA TYR A 259 -10.20 15.29 -15.24
C TYR A 259 -11.15 14.73 -16.31
N THR A 260 -11.09 15.30 -17.51
CA THR A 260 -11.76 14.80 -18.71
C THR A 260 -10.79 13.99 -19.57
N ALA A 261 -11.24 12.90 -20.18
CA ALA A 261 -10.38 12.06 -21.02
C ALA A 261 -10.05 12.76 -22.36
N LYS A 262 -8.77 12.71 -22.74
CA LYS A 262 -8.26 13.06 -24.08
C LYS A 262 -8.25 11.82 -25.00
#